data_AF-A0A0L7R990-F1
#
_entry.id   AF-A0A0L7R990-F1
#
_cell.length_a   1.000
_cell.length_b   1.000
_cell.length_c   1.000
_cell.angle_alpha   90.00
_cell.angle_beta   90.00
_cell.angle_gamma   90.00
#
_symmetry.space_group_name_H-M   'P 1'
#
loop_
_entity.id
_entity.type
_entity.pdbx_description
1 polymer ?
#
loop_
_entity_poly.entity_id
_entity_poly.type
_entity_poly.pdbx_seq_one_letter_code
_entity_poly.pdbx_strand_id
1 'polypeptide(L)'
;MDFRQILPGGINYIDFKASTDSDVSLITGELRNCNESALCTDKMNALVINNSTGVVAIGKAGAEFLHNRSWKGVEQRLGKDAVHSAEIGRSGLPNCYENESISIKKDNE
;
A
#
# COMPACT_ATOMS: atom_id res chain seq x y z
N MET A 1 -34.82 -3.88 19.18
CA MET A 1 -34.28 -4.91 18.26
C MET A 1 -33.64 -6.00 19.11
N ASP A 2 -34.01 -7.26 18.91
CA ASP A 2 -33.45 -8.41 19.62
C ASP A 2 -32.40 -9.08 18.72
N PHE A 3 -31.16 -9.24 19.20
CA PHE A 3 -30.05 -9.81 18.41
C PHE A 3 -30.33 -11.26 18.00
N ARG A 4 -31.20 -11.99 18.72
CA ARG A 4 -31.61 -13.35 18.36
C ARG A 4 -32.32 -13.40 17.00
N GLN A 5 -32.87 -12.28 16.53
CA GLN A 5 -33.54 -12.20 15.23
C GLN A 5 -32.57 -12.30 14.05
N ILE A 6 -31.28 -12.00 14.23
CA ILE A 6 -30.25 -12.09 13.18
C ILE A 6 -29.35 -13.32 13.30
N LEU A 7 -29.57 -14.18 14.30
CA LEU A 7 -28.87 -15.45 14.48
C LEU A 7 -29.53 -16.57 13.65
N PRO A 8 -28.84 -17.70 13.38
CA PRO A 8 -29.43 -18.83 12.68
C PRO A 8 -30.80 -19.24 13.24
N GLY A 9 -31.81 -19.32 12.38
CA GLY A 9 -33.21 -19.59 12.76
C GLY A 9 -34.03 -18.37 13.17
N GLY A 10 -33.42 -17.19 13.27
CA GLY A 10 -34.09 -15.92 13.49
C GLY A 10 -34.80 -15.39 12.24
N ILE A 11 -35.81 -14.55 12.43
CA ILE A 11 -36.66 -14.00 11.34
C ILE A 11 -35.91 -13.12 10.34
N ASN A 12 -34.78 -12.54 10.75
CA ASN A 12 -33.92 -11.68 9.94
C ASN A 12 -32.58 -12.36 9.64
N TYR A 13 -32.48 -13.68 9.81
CA TYR A 13 -31.29 -14.43 9.48
C TYR A 13 -31.13 -14.51 7.95
N ILE A 14 -29.92 -14.23 7.48
CA ILE A 14 -29.52 -14.40 6.09
C ILE A 14 -28.20 -15.17 6.10
N ASP A 15 -28.13 -16.26 5.32
CA ASP A 15 -26.89 -17.01 5.16
C ASP A 15 -25.79 -16.13 4.59
N PHE A 16 -24.61 -16.22 5.19
CA PHE A 16 -23.44 -15.51 4.68
C PHE A 16 -23.02 -16.10 3.33
N LYS A 17 -23.04 -15.26 2.29
CA LYS A 17 -22.49 -15.57 0.98
C LYS A 17 -21.21 -14.78 0.81
N ALA A 18 -20.07 -15.47 0.84
CA ALA A 18 -18.79 -14.86 0.53
C ALA A 18 -18.84 -14.29 -0.89
N SER A 19 -18.32 -13.08 -1.09
CA SER A 19 -18.15 -12.54 -2.44
C SER A 19 -17.16 -13.39 -3.20
N THR A 20 -17.47 -13.65 -4.46
CA THR A 20 -16.57 -14.25 -5.45
C THR A 20 -16.01 -13.18 -6.37
N ASP A 21 -15.92 -11.94 -5.91
CA ASP A 21 -15.16 -10.89 -6.57
C ASP A 21 -13.74 -10.89 -6.02
N SER A 22 -12.77 -10.55 -6.87
CA SER A 22 -11.40 -10.39 -6.40
C SER A 22 -11.26 -9.08 -5.60
N ASP A 23 -10.71 -9.18 -4.40
CA ASP A 23 -10.45 -8.03 -3.53
C ASP A 23 -9.17 -8.23 -2.69
N VAL A 24 -8.81 -7.24 -1.88
CA VAL A 24 -7.64 -7.31 -0.99
C VAL A 24 -8.10 -7.36 0.47
N SER A 25 -7.61 -8.34 1.21
CA SER A 25 -7.86 -8.49 2.64
C SER A 25 -7.24 -7.33 3.43
N LEU A 26 -8.04 -6.61 4.21
CA LEU A 26 -7.53 -5.55 5.10
C LEU A 26 -6.81 -6.08 6.34
N ILE A 27 -6.94 -7.38 6.63
CA ILE A 27 -6.32 -8.02 7.80
C ILE A 27 -4.98 -8.63 7.40
N THR A 28 -4.93 -9.31 6.27
CA THR A 28 -3.74 -10.06 5.82
C THR A 28 -3.00 -9.39 4.67
N GLY A 29 -3.61 -8.44 3.96
CA GLY A 29 -3.04 -7.84 2.76
C GLY A 29 -3.04 -8.75 1.52
N GLU A 30 -3.55 -9.98 1.65
CA GLU A 30 -3.58 -10.96 0.57
C GLU A 30 -4.76 -10.71 -0.37
N LEU A 31 -4.55 -11.00 -1.65
CA LEU A 31 -5.59 -10.92 -2.67
C LEU A 31 -6.46 -12.16 -2.60
N ARG A 32 -7.78 -11.97 -2.43
CA ARG A 32 -8.74 -13.06 -2.37
C ARG A 32 -9.36 -13.28 -3.74
N ASN A 33 -9.73 -14.54 -4.01
CA ASN A 33 -10.50 -14.92 -5.19
C ASN A 33 -9.84 -14.42 -6.51
N CYS A 34 -8.51 -14.59 -6.63
CA CYS A 34 -7.84 -14.50 -7.93
C CYS A 34 -8.08 -15.79 -8.73
N ASN A 35 -8.39 -15.64 -10.01
CA ASN A 35 -8.32 -16.75 -10.94
C ASN A 35 -6.87 -16.89 -11.43
N GLU A 36 -6.18 -17.96 -11.04
CA GLU A 36 -4.78 -18.24 -11.45
C GLU A 36 -4.60 -18.34 -12.97
N SER A 37 -5.68 -18.52 -13.74
CA SER A 37 -5.64 -18.67 -15.20
C SER A 37 -5.54 -17.36 -15.99
N ALA A 38 -5.62 -16.20 -15.34
CA ALA A 38 -5.41 -14.92 -16.02
C ALA A 38 -3.91 -14.66 -16.16
N LEU A 39 -3.32 -15.17 -17.25
CA LEU A 39 -1.98 -14.77 -17.67
C LEU A 39 -1.98 -13.25 -17.83
N CYS A 40 -1.30 -12.58 -16.90
CA CYS A 40 -1.08 -11.14 -16.91
C CYS A 40 -0.18 -10.82 -18.11
N THR A 41 -0.80 -10.56 -19.26
CA THR A 41 -0.07 -10.18 -20.46
C THR A 41 0.28 -8.70 -20.42
N ASP A 42 1.58 -8.49 -20.59
CA ASP A 42 2.29 -7.33 -21.10
C ASP A 42 2.74 -6.23 -20.11
N LYS A 43 4.04 -6.33 -19.76
CA LYS A 43 4.93 -5.31 -19.16
C LYS A 43 4.59 -4.74 -17.78
N MET A 44 4.12 -5.59 -16.86
CA MET A 44 4.29 -5.33 -15.43
C MET A 44 5.12 -6.47 -14.83
N ASN A 45 6.40 -6.20 -14.53
CA ASN A 45 7.37 -7.26 -14.25
C ASN A 45 7.11 -8.05 -12.96
N ALA A 46 6.31 -7.53 -12.03
CA ALA A 46 5.75 -8.32 -10.94
C ALA A 46 4.73 -7.50 -10.14
N LEU A 47 3.58 -8.10 -9.83
CA LEU A 47 2.81 -7.78 -8.64
C LEU A 47 3.39 -8.65 -7.51
N VAL A 48 4.38 -8.14 -6.78
CA VAL A 48 4.87 -8.85 -5.59
C VAL A 48 3.89 -8.57 -4.45
N ILE A 49 2.99 -9.52 -4.19
CA ILE A 49 2.28 -9.60 -2.91
C ILE A 49 3.34 -10.02 -1.89
N ASN A 50 3.95 -9.05 -1.21
CA ASN A 50 4.80 -9.35 -0.08
C ASN A 50 3.89 -9.39 1.16
N ASN A 51 3.69 -10.59 1.71
CA ASN A 51 2.91 -10.87 2.93
C ASN A 51 3.38 -10.07 4.17
N SER A 52 4.46 -9.30 4.08
CA SER A 52 4.95 -8.43 5.16
C SER A 52 4.67 -6.93 4.99
N THR A 53 4.37 -6.41 3.79
CA THR A 53 4.39 -4.94 3.55
C THR A 53 3.35 -4.37 2.57
N GLY A 54 2.41 -5.17 2.07
CA GLY A 54 1.35 -4.68 1.18
C GLY A 54 1.76 -4.54 -0.29
N VAL A 55 0.74 -4.37 -1.14
CA VAL A 55 0.83 -4.47 -2.61
C VAL A 55 1.55 -3.24 -3.21
N VAL A 56 2.67 -3.47 -3.89
CA VAL A 56 3.35 -2.44 -4.71
C VAL A 56 3.36 -2.90 -6.16
N ALA A 57 2.68 -2.17 -7.04
CA ALA A 57 2.73 -2.40 -8.47
C ALA A 57 4.03 -1.81 -9.04
N ILE A 58 5.06 -2.64 -9.24
CA ILE A 58 6.36 -2.21 -9.80
C ILE A 58 6.32 -2.36 -11.33
N GLY A 59 5.77 -1.34 -12.00
CA GLY A 59 5.69 -1.31 -13.47
C GLY A 59 6.32 -0.09 -14.14
N LYS A 60 6.74 0.93 -13.37
CA LYS A 60 7.32 2.19 -13.89
C LYS A 60 8.46 2.67 -13.00
N ALA A 61 9.36 3.49 -13.57
CA ALA A 61 10.50 4.11 -12.87
C ALA A 61 10.11 4.77 -11.53
N GLY A 62 8.91 5.35 -11.44
CA GLY A 62 8.39 5.91 -10.19
C GLY A 62 8.15 4.87 -9.09
N ALA A 63 7.65 3.68 -9.43
CA ALA A 63 7.40 2.61 -8.45
C ALA A 63 8.70 2.01 -7.91
N GLU A 64 9.71 1.85 -8.77
CA GLU A 64 11.06 1.43 -8.37
C GLU A 64 11.71 2.46 -7.44
N PHE A 65 11.59 3.75 -7.77
CA PHE A 65 12.06 4.82 -6.90
C PHE A 65 11.38 4.81 -5.52
N LEU A 66 10.06 4.60 -5.46
CA LEU A 66 9.34 4.47 -4.19
C LEU A 66 9.77 3.21 -3.42
N HIS A 67 9.95 2.08 -4.11
CA HIS A 67 10.38 0.82 -3.50
C HIS A 67 11.78 0.91 -2.86
N ASN A 68 12.69 1.65 -3.48
CA ASN A 68 14.07 1.79 -3.03
C ASN A 68 14.26 2.86 -1.93
N ARG A 69 13.19 3.53 -1.48
CA ARG A 69 13.29 4.48 -0.36
C ARG A 69 13.54 3.74 0.95
N SER A 70 14.31 4.40 1.81
CA SER A 70 14.55 3.98 3.20
C SER A 70 13.27 3.97 4.05
N TRP A 71 12.28 4.79 3.68
CA TRP A 71 10.98 4.86 4.33
C TRP A 71 9.88 4.42 3.38
N LYS A 72 9.23 3.29 3.67
CA LYS A 72 8.16 2.70 2.84
C LYS A 72 6.75 2.96 3.37
N GLY A 73 6.63 3.64 4.51
CA GLY A 73 5.36 3.86 5.21
C GLY A 73 4.83 2.56 5.82
N VAL A 74 4.33 2.64 7.05
CA VAL A 74 3.76 1.51 7.83
C VAL A 74 4.78 0.58 8.52
N GLU A 75 6.09 0.81 8.41
CA GLU A 75 7.06 0.09 9.25
C GLU A 75 7.05 0.62 10.70
N GLN A 76 6.30 -0.05 11.57
CA GLN A 76 6.27 0.28 13.00
C GLN A 76 7.59 -0.16 13.67
N ARG A 77 8.54 0.77 13.80
CA ARG A 77 9.80 0.58 14.54
C ARG A 77 9.64 0.84 16.05
N LEU A 78 8.53 0.39 16.62
CA LEU A 78 8.20 0.62 18.04
C LEU A 78 9.32 0.08 18.94
N GLY A 79 9.89 0.94 19.77
CA GLY A 79 10.96 0.61 20.72
C GLY A 79 12.35 0.33 20.12
N LYS A 80 12.52 0.48 18.80
CA LYS A 80 13.84 0.28 18.14
C LYS A 80 14.63 1.57 17.98
N ASP A 81 13.94 2.69 17.87
CA ASP A 81 14.57 4.00 17.66
C ASP A 81 14.57 4.79 18.97
N ALA A 82 15.69 5.45 19.27
CA ALA A 82 15.80 6.32 20.42
C ALA A 82 14.83 7.51 20.28
N VAL A 83 14.35 8.03 21.41
CA VAL A 83 13.52 9.25 21.41
C VAL A 83 14.37 10.39 20.87
N HIS A 84 13.88 11.05 19.83
CA HIS A 84 14.51 12.21 19.21
C HIS A 84 13.55 13.39 19.21
N SER A 85 14.09 14.60 19.34
CA SER A 85 13.31 15.82 19.19
C SER A 85 12.81 15.95 17.75
N ALA A 86 11.61 16.49 17.58
CA ALA A 86 11.10 16.76 16.23
C ALA A 86 12.01 17.76 15.51
N GLU A 87 12.40 17.44 14.28
CA GLU A 87 13.13 18.32 13.39
C GLU A 87 12.20 18.93 12.34
N ILE A 88 12.56 20.12 11.85
CA ILE A 88 11.81 20.78 10.79
C ILE A 88 11.97 19.95 9.51
N GLY A 89 10.84 19.44 9.00
CA GLY A 89 10.81 18.70 7.74
C GLY A 89 10.99 19.61 6.51
N ARG A 90 10.93 19.00 5.33
CA ARG A 90 10.91 19.77 4.07
C ARG A 90 9.61 20.57 3.96
N SER A 91 9.74 21.83 3.54
CA SER A 91 8.63 22.77 3.27
C SER A 91 8.54 23.06 1.77
N GLY A 92 7.34 23.31 1.24
CA GLY A 92 7.10 23.61 -0.18
C GLY A 92 6.31 22.54 -0.94
N LEU A 93 6.28 22.69 -2.27
CA LEU A 93 5.56 21.76 -3.15
C LEU A 93 6.39 20.50 -3.41
N PRO A 94 5.77 19.33 -3.65
CA PRO A 94 6.52 18.10 -3.95
C PRO A 94 7.46 18.17 -5.16
N ASN A 95 7.25 19.14 -6.05
CA ASN A 95 8.09 19.39 -7.23
C ASN A 95 9.24 20.38 -6.96
N CYS A 96 9.21 21.12 -5.85
CA CYS A 96 10.25 22.08 -5.47
C CYS A 96 10.11 22.40 -3.98
N TYR A 97 10.88 21.71 -3.14
CA TYR A 97 10.95 22.04 -1.73
C TYR A 97 11.86 23.24 -1.52
N GLU A 98 11.48 24.15 -0.62
CA GLU A 98 12.19 25.38 -0.29
C GLU A 98 13.62 25.11 0.21
N ASN A 99 13.81 23.93 0.81
CA ASN A 99 15.07 23.52 1.43
C ASN A 99 15.95 22.66 0.50
N GLU A 100 15.58 22.50 -0.78
CA GLU A 100 16.36 21.73 -1.76
C GLU A 100 17.20 22.67 -2.64
N SER A 101 18.51 22.43 -2.71
CA SER A 101 19.39 23.17 -3.61
C SER A 101 19.11 22.76 -5.06
N ILE A 102 18.47 23.64 -5.82
CA ILE A 102 18.27 23.44 -7.26
C ILE A 102 19.64 23.48 -7.92
N SER A 103 20.19 22.29 -8.24
CA SER A 103 21.38 22.18 -9.07
C SER A 103 21.01 22.59 -10.50
N ILE A 104 21.04 23.90 -10.78
CA ILE A 104 20.94 24.39 -12.14
C ILE A 104 22.25 24.01 -12.81
N LYS A 105 22.26 22.89 -13.55
CA LYS A 105 23.33 22.63 -14.51
C LYS A 105 23.27 23.77 -15.51
N LYS A 106 24.28 24.64 -15.49
CA LYS A 106 24.54 25.55 -16.60
C LYS A 106 25.04 24.65 -17.73
N ASP A 107 24.22 24.50 -18.76
CA ASP A 107 24.70 23.98 -20.03
C ASP A 107 25.72 25.00 -20.54
N ASN A 108 27.00 24.63 -20.50
CA ASN A 108 28.05 25.38 -21.16
C ASN A 108 27.91 25.10 -22.66
N GLU A 109 27.72 26.20 -23.40
CA GLU A 109 27.68 26.32 -24.86
C GLU A 109 28.89 25.70 -25.57
#